data_AF-A0A7C2BH35-F1
#
_entry.id   AF-A0A7C2BH35-F1
#
_cell.length_a   1.000
_cell.length_b   1.000
_cell.length_c   1.000
_cell.angle_alpha   90.00
_cell.angle_beta   90.00
_cell.angle_gamma   90.00
#
_symmetry.space_group_name_H-M   'P 1'
#
loop_
_entity.id
_entity.type
_entity.pdbx_description
1 polymer ?
#
loop_
_entity_poly.entity_id
_entity_poly.type
_entity_poly.pdbx_seq_one_letter_code
_entity_poly.pdbx_strand_id
1 'polypeptide(L)'
;MNGQIRPIASGRILVLAAWSAAVGAVAVVVGLITLGMFFALGEPWGTINDVASILIAVSALPVVFVLYNMNRVYLFGISLIILMLTTISLLLAALLQVLLIVRLITFADTSIVVPAGFGVFGLALMVYTYGCWVEGLIPRGLVALGFVAGAGYVLTIAGFLLGGPNHPLTALGGVTAGICYPLWALLFARFLLSGRAKHTQRPERPGGHP
;
A
#
# COMPACT_ATOMS: atom_id res chain seq x y z
N MET A 1 -7.62 -34.78 6.37
CA MET A 1 -8.06 -33.48 6.94
C MET A 1 -8.86 -32.77 5.86
N ASN A 2 -10.18 -32.66 6.02
CA ASN A 2 -11.03 -31.93 5.07
C ASN A 2 -10.67 -30.44 5.12
N GLY A 3 -9.97 -29.95 4.09
CA GLY A 3 -9.59 -28.55 3.97
C GLY A 3 -10.83 -27.69 3.79
N GLN A 4 -11.41 -27.21 4.89
CA GLN A 4 -12.47 -26.20 4.82
C GLN A 4 -11.90 -24.94 4.17
N ILE A 5 -12.36 -24.65 2.96
CA ILE A 5 -12.09 -23.40 2.25
C ILE A 5 -12.77 -22.28 3.05
N ARG A 6 -11.98 -21.52 3.83
CA ARG A 6 -12.50 -20.33 4.49
C ARG A 6 -12.55 -19.18 3.47
N PRO A 7 -13.68 -18.49 3.32
CA PRO A 7 -13.78 -17.36 2.41
C PRO A 7 -12.84 -16.24 2.86
N ILE A 8 -12.05 -15.69 1.93
CA ILE A 8 -11.09 -14.60 2.20
C ILE A 8 -11.80 -13.36 2.74
N ALA A 9 -12.92 -12.97 2.13
CA ALA A 9 -13.79 -11.90 2.62
C ALA A 9 -15.17 -12.01 1.96
N SER A 10 -16.15 -11.25 2.45
CA SER A 10 -17.42 -11.12 1.75
C SER A 10 -17.22 -10.45 0.39
N GLY A 11 -18.06 -10.78 -0.60
CA GLY A 11 -17.96 -10.20 -1.94
C GLY A 11 -17.99 -8.67 -1.96
N ARG A 12 -18.73 -8.04 -1.03
CA ARG A 12 -18.82 -6.58 -0.90
C ARG A 12 -17.48 -5.96 -0.49
N ILE A 13 -16.75 -6.58 0.44
CA ILE A 13 -15.45 -6.10 0.91
C ILE A 13 -14.41 -6.17 -0.22
N LEU A 14 -14.43 -7.24 -1.03
CA LEU A 14 -13.54 -7.37 -2.18
C LEU A 14 -13.79 -6.29 -3.23
N VAL A 15 -15.06 -5.96 -3.51
CA VAL A 15 -15.43 -4.87 -4.44
C VAL A 15 -15.00 -3.52 -3.89
N LEU A 16 -15.22 -3.25 -2.61
CA LEU A 16 -14.75 -2.02 -1.96
C LEU A 16 -13.22 -1.89 -2.08
N ALA A 17 -12.48 -2.94 -1.72
CA ALA A 17 -11.02 -2.93 -1.81
C ALA A 17 -10.50 -2.75 -3.24
N ALA A 18 -11.20 -3.30 -4.25
CA ALA A 18 -10.83 -3.10 -5.65
C ALA A 18 -11.01 -1.63 -6.08
N TRP A 19 -12.13 -1.01 -5.73
CA TRP A 19 -12.36 0.41 -6.02
C TRP A 19 -11.39 1.30 -5.25
N SER A 20 -11.12 1.00 -3.98
CA SER A 20 -10.12 1.73 -3.20
C SER A 20 -8.72 1.59 -3.80
N ALA A 21 -8.32 0.40 -4.26
CA ALA A 21 -7.05 0.24 -4.97
C ALA A 21 -6.98 1.12 -6.24
N ALA A 22 -8.06 1.17 -7.04
CA ALA A 22 -8.10 2.02 -8.23
C ALA A 22 -8.04 3.53 -7.89
N VAL A 23 -8.77 3.98 -6.87
CA VAL A 23 -8.71 5.37 -6.38
C VAL A 23 -7.32 5.70 -5.87
N GLY A 24 -6.71 4.81 -5.08
CA GLY A 24 -5.33 4.96 -4.60
C GLY A 24 -4.33 5.06 -5.74
N ALA A 25 -4.49 4.27 -6.82
CA ALA A 25 -3.64 4.35 -8.00
C ALA A 25 -3.70 5.74 -8.66
N VAL A 26 -4.91 6.25 -8.88
CA VAL A 26 -5.12 7.60 -9.45
C VAL A 26 -4.53 8.67 -8.52
N ALA A 27 -4.78 8.56 -7.22
CA ALA A 27 -4.27 9.51 -6.24
C ALA A 27 -2.74 9.51 -6.16
N VAL A 28 -2.06 8.37 -6.30
CA VAL A 28 -0.58 8.32 -6.39
C VAL A 28 -0.08 9.03 -7.64
N VAL A 29 -0.70 8.82 -8.80
CA VAL A 29 -0.30 9.51 -10.04
C VAL A 29 -0.47 11.02 -9.91
N VAL A 30 -1.64 11.46 -9.40
CA VAL A 30 -1.89 12.89 -9.14
C VAL A 30 -0.87 13.44 -8.15
N GLY A 31 -0.68 12.76 -7.01
CA GLY A 31 0.27 13.13 -5.97
C GLY A 31 1.68 13.30 -6.51
N LEU A 32 2.20 12.32 -7.26
CA LEU A 32 3.53 12.39 -7.87
C LEU A 32 3.70 13.61 -8.79
N ILE A 33 2.72 13.86 -9.66
CA ILE A 33 2.74 15.01 -10.57
C ILE A 33 2.72 16.31 -9.76
N THR A 34 1.81 16.42 -8.80
CA THR A 34 1.65 17.64 -8.00
C THR A 34 2.81 17.90 -7.05
N LEU A 35 3.47 16.85 -6.55
CA LEU A 35 4.69 16.97 -5.75
C LEU A 35 5.84 17.53 -6.59
N GLY A 36 6.00 17.03 -7.82
CA GLY A 36 6.97 17.58 -8.77
C GLY A 36 6.69 19.06 -9.09
N MET A 37 5.42 19.40 -9.33
CA MET A 37 5.01 20.80 -9.56
C MET A 37 5.20 21.68 -8.33
N PHE A 38 4.99 21.16 -7.12
CA PHE A 38 5.23 21.88 -5.87
C PHE A 38 6.70 22.25 -5.72
N PHE A 39 7.62 21.33 -5.97
CA PHE A 39 9.06 21.64 -5.91
C PHE A 39 9.50 22.61 -7.02
N ALA A 40 8.80 22.66 -8.16
CA ALA A 40 9.13 23.56 -9.26
C ALA A 40 8.48 24.95 -9.16
N LEU A 41 7.24 25.03 -8.66
CA LEU A 41 6.36 26.21 -8.77
C LEU A 41 5.78 26.66 -7.42
N GLY A 42 5.85 25.84 -6.36
CA GLY A 42 5.26 26.13 -5.06
C GLY A 42 3.75 25.86 -4.97
N GLU A 43 3.04 26.63 -4.15
CA GLU A 43 1.57 26.56 -4.03
C GLU A 43 0.87 26.96 -5.34
N PRO A 44 -0.31 26.39 -5.66
CA PRO A 44 -1.18 25.53 -4.83
C PRO A 44 -0.87 24.02 -4.93
N TRP A 45 0.20 23.64 -5.62
CA TRP A 45 0.49 22.24 -5.95
C TRP A 45 0.79 21.38 -4.71
N GLY A 46 1.36 21.99 -3.66
CA GLY A 46 1.58 21.34 -2.36
C GLY A 46 0.26 20.91 -1.73
N THR A 47 -0.69 21.84 -1.63
CA THR A 47 -2.04 21.54 -1.11
C THR A 47 -2.74 20.41 -1.88
N ILE A 48 -2.62 20.38 -3.22
CA ILE A 48 -3.23 19.30 -4.03
C ILE A 48 -2.53 17.95 -3.77
N ASN A 49 -1.21 17.95 -3.62
CA ASN A 49 -0.46 16.76 -3.24
C ASN A 49 -0.87 16.23 -1.85
N ASP A 50 -1.15 17.12 -0.90
CA ASP A 50 -1.61 16.72 0.43
C ASP A 50 -3.01 16.09 0.39
N VAL A 51 -3.92 16.64 -0.42
CA VAL A 51 -5.24 16.02 -0.69
C VAL A 51 -5.06 14.64 -1.33
N ALA A 52 -4.18 14.50 -2.31
CA ALA A 52 -3.88 13.21 -2.92
C ALA A 52 -3.35 12.21 -1.89
N SER A 53 -2.46 12.64 -0.99
CA SER A 53 -1.92 11.84 0.11
C SER A 53 -3.02 11.31 1.05
N ILE A 54 -4.01 12.14 1.39
CA ILE A 54 -5.18 11.72 2.17
C ILE A 54 -5.95 10.61 1.44
N LEU A 55 -6.21 10.79 0.14
CA LEU A 55 -6.92 9.80 -0.66
C LEU A 55 -6.15 8.48 -0.75
N ILE A 56 -4.83 8.52 -0.90
CA ILE A 56 -3.98 7.31 -0.89
C ILE A 56 -4.12 6.60 0.45
N ALA A 57 -3.97 7.33 1.56
CA ALA A 57 -3.95 6.74 2.89
C ALA A 57 -5.29 6.09 3.26
N VAL A 58 -6.42 6.76 3.00
CA VAL A 58 -7.75 6.22 3.27
C VAL A 58 -8.07 5.06 2.33
N SER A 59 -7.71 5.16 1.05
CA SER A 59 -7.97 4.11 0.07
C SER A 59 -7.10 2.86 0.27
N ALA A 60 -5.96 2.98 0.94
CA ALA A 60 -5.13 1.84 1.29
C ALA A 60 -5.76 0.97 2.41
N LEU A 61 -6.64 1.51 3.27
CA LEU A 61 -7.20 0.77 4.40
C LEU A 61 -7.97 -0.50 3.99
N PRO A 62 -8.93 -0.46 3.03
CA PRO A 62 -9.63 -1.67 2.59
C PRO A 62 -8.69 -2.66 1.89
N VAL A 63 -7.67 -2.16 1.19
CA VAL A 63 -6.66 -2.97 0.50
C VAL A 63 -5.83 -3.77 1.50
N VAL A 64 -5.28 -3.10 2.52
CA VAL A 64 -4.50 -3.74 3.60
C VAL A 64 -5.36 -4.74 4.37
N PHE A 65 -6.64 -4.44 4.60
CA PHE A 65 -7.56 -5.37 5.25
C PHE A 65 -7.80 -6.65 4.43
N VAL A 66 -7.93 -6.55 3.11
CA VAL A 66 -8.05 -7.74 2.25
C VAL A 66 -6.74 -8.54 2.24
N LEU A 67 -5.59 -7.87 2.15
CA LEU A 67 -4.27 -8.52 2.24
C LEU A 67 -4.06 -9.24 3.58
N TYR A 68 -4.49 -8.63 4.69
CA TYR A 68 -4.53 -9.28 6.00
C TYR A 68 -5.37 -10.57 5.96
N ASN A 69 -6.58 -10.52 5.41
CA ASN A 69 -7.43 -11.70 5.36
C ASN A 69 -6.90 -12.81 4.45
N MET A 70 -6.13 -12.45 3.42
CA MET A 70 -5.41 -13.44 2.60
C MET A 70 -4.30 -14.15 3.40
N ASN A 71 -3.62 -13.44 4.31
CA ASN A 71 -2.44 -13.97 5.01
C ASN A 71 -2.70 -14.52 6.42
N ARG A 72 -3.81 -14.14 7.07
CA ARG A 72 -4.12 -14.47 8.48
C ARG A 72 -4.26 -15.96 8.78
N VAL A 73 -4.44 -16.81 7.78
CA VAL A 73 -4.62 -18.26 7.97
C VAL A 73 -3.35 -18.91 8.52
N TYR A 74 -2.18 -18.43 8.08
CA TYR A 74 -0.89 -19.02 8.42
C TYR A 74 -0.10 -18.16 9.41
N LEU A 75 -0.24 -16.83 9.32
CA LEU A 75 0.53 -15.88 10.11
C LEU A 75 -0.39 -14.91 10.86
N PHE A 76 -1.36 -15.43 11.63
CA PHE A 76 -2.39 -14.59 12.27
C PHE A 76 -1.79 -13.45 13.12
N GLY A 77 -0.90 -13.77 14.06
CA GLY A 77 -0.33 -12.78 14.99
C GLY A 77 0.45 -11.69 14.27
N ILE A 78 1.38 -12.08 13.39
CA ILE A 78 2.19 -11.13 12.60
C ILE A 78 1.29 -10.29 11.68
N SER A 79 0.35 -10.93 10.99
CA SER A 79 -0.56 -10.24 10.07
C SER A 79 -1.44 -9.24 10.80
N LEU A 80 -1.89 -9.54 12.02
CA LEU A 80 -2.72 -8.64 12.83
C LEU A 80 -1.92 -7.42 13.30
N ILE A 81 -0.68 -7.62 13.77
CA ILE A 81 0.22 -6.52 14.17
C ILE A 81 0.47 -5.60 12.98
N ILE A 82 0.79 -6.17 11.81
CA ILE A 82 1.01 -5.38 10.58
C ILE A 82 -0.24 -4.59 10.20
N LEU A 83 -1.44 -5.20 10.27
CA LEU A 83 -2.70 -4.52 9.99
C LEU A 83 -2.90 -3.33 10.93
N MET A 84 -2.71 -3.52 12.23
CA MET A 84 -2.88 -2.47 13.25
C MET A 84 -1.89 -1.32 13.03
N LEU A 85 -0.59 -1.63 12.92
CA LEU A 85 0.45 -0.63 12.70
C LEU A 85 0.20 0.17 11.42
N THR A 86 -0.08 -0.52 10.32
CA THR A 86 -0.35 0.13 9.03
C THR A 86 -1.59 1.00 9.09
N THR A 87 -2.67 0.52 9.72
CA THR A 87 -3.91 1.29 9.87
C THR A 87 -3.69 2.57 10.66
N ILE A 88 -3.00 2.47 11.81
CA ILE A 88 -2.68 3.62 12.66
C ILE A 88 -1.80 4.62 11.89
N SER A 89 -0.75 4.13 11.22
CA SER A 89 0.16 4.95 10.44
C SER A 89 -0.55 5.71 9.30
N LEU A 90 -1.44 5.04 8.55
CA LEU A 90 -2.18 5.65 7.46
C LEU A 90 -3.21 6.67 7.96
N LEU A 91 -3.92 6.36 9.06
CA LEU A 91 -4.87 7.30 9.66
C LEU A 91 -4.17 8.53 10.24
N LEU A 92 -3.01 8.34 10.88
CA LEU A 92 -2.20 9.44 11.39
C LEU A 92 -1.68 10.31 10.23
N ALA A 93 -1.18 9.70 9.15
CA ALA A 93 -0.75 10.44 7.97
C ALA A 93 -1.90 11.25 7.35
N ALA A 94 -3.08 10.65 7.19
CA ALA A 94 -4.27 11.35 6.69
C ALA A 94 -4.68 12.51 7.61
N LEU A 95 -4.68 12.30 8.93
CA LEU A 95 -5.01 13.34 9.91
C LEU A 95 -4.04 14.52 9.83
N LEU A 96 -2.73 14.24 9.82
CA LEU A 96 -1.71 15.28 9.72
C LEU A 96 -1.82 16.08 8.41
N GLN A 97 -2.11 15.41 7.28
CA GLN A 97 -2.34 16.11 6.02
C GLN A 97 -3.60 16.99 6.05
N VAL A 98 -4.68 16.54 6.71
CA VAL A 98 -5.86 17.40 6.93
C VAL A 98 -5.50 18.62 7.76
N LEU A 99 -4.78 18.44 8.88
CA LEU A 99 -4.35 19.53 9.75
C LEU A 99 -3.43 20.52 9.03
N LEU A 100 -2.57 20.03 8.14
CA LEU A 100 -1.69 20.86 7.31
C LEU A 100 -2.50 21.71 6.33
N ILE A 101 -3.47 21.12 5.62
CA ILE A 101 -4.34 21.83 4.67
C ILE A 101 -5.15 22.93 5.37
N VAL A 102 -5.68 22.67 6.56
CA VAL A 102 -6.41 23.69 7.35
C VAL A 102 -5.48 24.63 8.14
N ARG A 103 -4.15 24.52 7.94
CA ARG A 103 -3.12 25.37 8.54
C ARG A 103 -3.07 25.34 10.07
N LEU A 104 -3.46 24.23 10.67
CA LEU A 104 -3.32 24.01 12.12
C LEU A 104 -1.93 23.49 12.51
N ILE A 105 -1.18 22.95 11.56
CA ILE A 105 0.23 22.55 11.71
C ILE A 105 1.04 23.00 10.49
N THR A 106 2.36 22.94 10.59
CA THR A 106 3.28 23.33 9.52
C THR A 106 3.83 22.11 8.77
N PHE A 107 4.41 22.34 7.59
CA PHE A 107 5.09 21.29 6.83
C PHE A 107 6.23 20.64 7.63
N ALA A 108 6.93 21.40 8.48
CA ALA A 108 7.99 20.87 9.31
C ALA A 108 7.48 19.74 10.23
N ASP A 109 6.27 19.90 10.78
CA ASP A 109 5.63 18.93 11.68
C ASP A 109 5.26 17.62 10.96
N THR A 110 4.99 17.66 9.65
CA THR A 110 4.55 16.50 8.86
C THR A 110 5.68 15.85 8.07
N SER A 111 6.76 16.58 7.80
CA SER A 111 7.83 16.23 6.86
C SER A 111 8.47 14.85 7.07
N ILE A 112 8.52 14.36 8.31
CA ILE A 112 9.03 13.02 8.65
C ILE A 112 7.89 12.04 8.89
N VAL A 113 6.87 12.45 9.66
CA VAL A 113 5.83 11.53 10.15
C VAL A 113 4.95 11.00 9.02
N VAL A 114 4.58 11.84 8.05
CA VAL A 114 3.73 11.44 6.93
C VAL A 114 4.47 10.45 6.01
N PRO A 115 5.69 10.73 5.50
CA PRO A 115 6.45 9.74 4.73
C PRO A 115 6.76 8.46 5.52
N ALA A 116 6.99 8.55 6.84
CA ALA A 116 7.21 7.37 7.67
C ALA A 116 5.95 6.49 7.73
N GLY A 117 4.76 7.08 7.81
CA GLY A 117 3.50 6.35 7.73
C GLY A 117 3.34 5.59 6.41
N PHE A 118 3.69 6.22 5.29
CA PHE A 118 3.73 5.54 3.99
C PHE A 118 4.86 4.49 3.88
N GLY A 119 5.97 4.69 4.57
CA GLY A 119 7.04 3.68 4.71
C GLY A 119 6.55 2.42 5.45
N VAL A 120 5.80 2.57 6.54
CA VAL A 120 5.15 1.44 7.24
C VAL A 120 4.18 0.72 6.31
N PHE A 121 3.39 1.47 5.54
CA PHE A 121 2.54 0.88 4.49
C PHE A 121 3.36 0.12 3.44
N GLY A 122 4.50 0.65 3.00
CA GLY A 122 5.41 -0.03 2.09
C GLY A 122 5.92 -1.37 2.64
N LEU A 123 6.32 -1.39 3.91
CA LEU A 123 6.72 -2.63 4.60
C LEU A 123 5.57 -3.64 4.65
N ALA A 124 4.36 -3.19 4.99
CA ALA A 124 3.18 -4.05 5.04
C ALA A 124 2.89 -4.66 3.66
N LEU A 125 3.01 -3.85 2.60
CA LEU A 125 2.82 -4.31 1.23
C LEU A 125 3.85 -5.39 0.84
N MET A 126 5.13 -5.19 1.19
CA MET A 126 6.19 -6.19 0.96
C MET A 126 5.88 -7.49 1.70
N VAL A 127 5.53 -7.43 2.99
CA VAL A 127 5.27 -8.63 3.80
C VAL A 127 4.04 -9.38 3.31
N TYR A 128 2.93 -8.68 3.04
CA TYR A 128 1.71 -9.35 2.58
C TYR A 128 1.83 -9.92 1.18
N THR A 129 2.49 -9.22 0.25
CA THR A 129 2.72 -9.78 -1.09
C THR A 129 3.65 -10.98 -1.06
N TYR A 130 4.69 -10.96 -0.21
CA TYR A 130 5.55 -12.12 0.03
C TYR A 130 4.76 -13.29 0.63
N GLY A 131 3.91 -13.06 1.62
CA GLY A 131 3.04 -14.11 2.17
C GLY A 131 2.09 -14.69 1.12
N CYS A 132 1.50 -13.84 0.28
CA CYS A 132 0.70 -14.30 -0.86
C CYS A 132 1.50 -15.09 -1.90
N TRP A 133 2.81 -14.85 -2.03
CA TRP A 133 3.67 -15.65 -2.91
C TRP A 133 3.87 -17.05 -2.36
N VAL A 134 4.25 -17.15 -1.08
CA VAL A 134 4.50 -18.43 -0.39
C VAL A 134 3.27 -19.34 -0.46
N GLU A 135 2.08 -18.76 -0.31
CA GLU A 135 0.80 -19.49 -0.33
C GLU A 135 0.17 -19.58 -1.72
N GLY A 136 0.77 -18.98 -2.76
CA GLY A 136 0.24 -18.99 -4.12
C GLY A 136 -1.13 -18.29 -4.27
N LEU A 137 -1.40 -17.27 -3.45
CA LEU A 137 -2.70 -16.59 -3.37
C LEU A 137 -2.94 -15.57 -4.48
N ILE A 138 -1.87 -14.98 -5.03
CA ILE A 138 -1.95 -13.99 -6.11
C ILE A 138 -0.91 -14.29 -7.20
N PRO A 139 -1.10 -13.80 -8.44
CA PRO A 139 -0.13 -14.01 -9.52
C PRO A 139 1.26 -13.47 -9.17
N ARG A 140 2.33 -14.16 -9.60
CA ARG A 140 3.73 -13.79 -9.29
C ARG A 140 4.10 -12.38 -9.74
N GLY A 141 3.58 -11.92 -10.89
CA GLY A 141 3.81 -10.54 -11.34
C GLY A 141 3.24 -9.50 -10.38
N LEU A 142 2.10 -9.81 -9.73
CA LEU A 142 1.46 -8.94 -8.75
C LEU A 142 2.21 -8.94 -7.42
N VAL A 143 2.81 -10.07 -7.04
CA VAL A 143 3.74 -10.15 -5.91
C VAL A 143 4.92 -9.21 -6.17
N ALA A 144 5.61 -9.39 -7.30
CA ALA A 144 6.83 -8.64 -7.62
C ALA A 144 6.56 -7.13 -7.67
N LEU A 145 5.48 -6.71 -8.34
CA LEU A 145 5.09 -5.29 -8.39
C LEU A 145 4.79 -4.72 -7.01
N GLY A 146 4.07 -5.45 -6.15
CA GLY A 146 3.75 -4.97 -4.81
C GLY A 146 4.97 -4.91 -3.91
N PHE A 147 5.88 -5.87 -4.02
CA PHE A 147 7.15 -5.87 -3.31
C PHE A 147 8.03 -4.68 -3.72
N VAL A 148 8.19 -4.44 -5.03
CA VAL A 148 8.97 -3.31 -5.55
C VAL A 148 8.33 -1.97 -5.19
N ALA A 149 7.00 -1.85 -5.28
CA ALA A 149 6.28 -0.66 -4.84
C ALA A 149 6.50 -0.38 -3.34
N GLY A 150 6.40 -1.41 -2.50
CA GLY A 150 6.64 -1.30 -1.07
C GLY A 150 8.08 -0.91 -0.74
N ALA A 151 9.06 -1.50 -1.44
CA ALA A 151 10.46 -1.10 -1.34
C ALA A 151 10.68 0.37 -1.73
N GLY A 152 9.98 0.87 -2.76
CA GLY A 152 10.00 2.29 -3.14
C GLY A 152 9.58 3.22 -1.99
N TYR A 153 8.47 2.91 -1.31
CA TYR A 153 8.03 3.68 -0.14
C TYR A 153 9.05 3.67 1.00
N VAL A 154 9.65 2.50 1.29
CA VAL A 154 10.69 2.35 2.32
C VAL A 154 11.95 3.15 1.96
N LEU A 155 12.41 3.06 0.72
CA LEU A 155 13.56 3.82 0.24
C LEU A 155 13.32 5.33 0.28
N THR A 156 12.07 5.75 0.04
CA THR A 156 11.69 7.17 0.13
C THR A 156 11.97 7.72 1.52
N ILE A 157 11.41 7.09 2.57
CA ILE A 157 11.64 7.55 3.94
C ILE A 157 13.09 7.32 4.40
N ALA A 158 13.72 6.22 4.00
CA ALA A 158 15.13 5.97 4.34
C ALA A 158 16.05 7.06 3.77
N GLY A 159 15.86 7.45 2.51
CA GLY A 159 16.56 8.58 1.90
C GLY A 159 16.29 9.89 2.63
N PHE A 160 15.03 10.12 2.98
CA PHE A 160 14.61 11.34 3.68
C PHE A 160 15.29 11.46 5.05
N LEU A 161 15.39 10.36 5.80
CA LEU A 161 16.08 10.34 7.10
C LEU A 161 17.60 10.50 6.97
N LEU A 162 18.21 10.00 5.88
CA LEU A 162 19.66 10.07 5.68
C LEU A 162 20.16 11.43 5.20
N GLY A 163 19.37 12.13 4.37
CA GLY A 163 19.82 13.39 3.77
C GLY A 163 18.70 14.32 3.32
N GLY A 164 17.48 14.13 3.83
CA GLY A 164 16.33 14.97 3.53
C GLY A 164 15.69 14.72 2.16
N PRO A 165 14.81 15.62 1.72
CA PRO A 165 14.02 15.45 0.49
C PRO A 165 14.89 15.36 -0.77
N ASN A 166 16.06 16.00 -0.76
CA ASN A 166 16.98 16.04 -1.92
C ASN A 166 17.89 14.82 -2.02
N HIS A 167 17.85 13.89 -1.06
CA HIS A 167 18.69 12.70 -1.10
C HIS A 167 18.31 11.80 -2.30
N PRO A 168 19.27 11.24 -3.07
CA PRO A 168 18.96 10.44 -4.26
C PRO A 168 18.04 9.23 -3.97
N LEU A 169 18.17 8.61 -2.79
CA LEU A 169 17.28 7.51 -2.39
C LEU A 169 15.82 7.97 -2.20
N THR A 170 15.59 9.22 -1.79
CA THR A 170 14.25 9.79 -1.66
C THR A 170 13.58 9.86 -3.03
N ALA A 171 14.30 10.41 -4.02
CA ALA A 171 13.82 10.53 -5.39
C ALA A 171 13.63 9.15 -6.04
N LEU A 172 14.63 8.26 -5.93
CA LEU A 172 14.57 6.91 -6.49
C LEU A 172 13.41 6.11 -5.88
N GLY A 173 13.27 6.16 -4.55
CA GLY A 173 12.17 5.53 -3.83
C GLY A 173 10.82 6.08 -4.25
N GLY A 174 10.70 7.41 -4.30
CA GLY A 174 9.46 8.11 -4.65
C GLY A 174 9.00 7.81 -6.07
N VAL A 175 9.91 7.80 -7.04
CA VAL A 175 9.62 7.43 -8.44
C VAL A 175 9.25 5.95 -8.53
N THR A 176 9.98 5.06 -7.83
CA THR A 176 9.69 3.62 -7.81
C THR A 176 8.30 3.36 -7.25
N ALA A 177 7.95 3.95 -6.10
CA ALA A 177 6.62 3.86 -5.52
C ALA A 177 5.56 4.46 -6.45
N GLY A 178 5.83 5.65 -6.99
CA GLY A 178 4.93 6.40 -7.87
C GLY A 178 4.59 5.68 -9.18
N ILE A 179 5.47 4.80 -9.68
CA ILE A 179 5.23 4.00 -10.89
C ILE A 179 4.68 2.61 -10.54
N CYS A 180 5.35 1.91 -9.62
CA CYS A 180 5.01 0.51 -9.34
C CYS A 180 3.72 0.36 -8.56
N TYR A 181 3.40 1.29 -7.63
CA TYR A 181 2.18 1.21 -6.84
C TYR A 181 0.91 1.35 -7.69
N PRO A 182 0.75 2.36 -8.59
CA PRO A 182 -0.45 2.44 -9.43
C PRO A 182 -0.64 1.20 -10.32
N LEU A 183 0.45 0.70 -10.93
CA LEU A 183 0.40 -0.52 -11.73
C LEU A 183 -0.04 -1.72 -10.90
N TRP A 184 0.55 -1.89 -9.71
CA TRP A 184 0.16 -2.94 -8.78
C TRP A 184 -1.30 -2.83 -8.38
N ALA A 185 -1.75 -1.64 -7.96
CA ALA A 185 -3.08 -1.40 -7.43
C ALA A 185 -4.18 -1.62 -8.48
N LEU A 186 -3.96 -1.19 -9.72
CA LEU A 186 -4.91 -1.44 -10.83
C LEU A 186 -5.00 -2.93 -11.17
N LEU A 187 -3.87 -3.65 -11.22
CA LEU A 187 -3.86 -5.08 -11.47
C LEU A 187 -4.47 -5.88 -10.30
N PHE A 188 -4.24 -5.42 -9.06
CA PHE A 188 -4.85 -6.00 -7.86
C PHE A 188 -6.36 -5.78 -7.84
N ALA A 189 -6.84 -4.58 -8.19
CA ALA A 189 -8.26 -4.31 -8.35
C ALA A 189 -8.91 -5.27 -9.38
N ARG A 190 -8.29 -5.44 -10.54
CA ARG A 190 -8.75 -6.39 -11.57
C ARG A 190 -8.76 -7.82 -11.06
N PHE A 191 -7.72 -8.22 -10.31
CA PHE A 191 -7.65 -9.55 -9.70
C PHE A 191 -8.81 -9.79 -8.73
N LEU A 192 -9.09 -8.85 -7.83
CA LEU A 192 -10.20 -8.95 -6.87
C LEU A 192 -11.56 -9.04 -7.56
N LEU A 193 -11.79 -8.25 -8.62
CA LEU A 193 -13.05 -8.23 -9.36
C LEU A 193 -13.26 -9.48 -10.24
N SER A 194 -12.19 -10.18 -10.62
CA SER A 194 -12.26 -11.38 -11.47
C SER A 194 -12.89 -12.61 -10.80
N GLY A 195 -13.14 -12.56 -9.48
CA GLY A 195 -13.65 -13.71 -8.71
C GLY A 195 -12.59 -14.78 -8.41
N ARG A 196 -11.40 -14.73 -9.03
CA ARG A 196 -10.28 -15.64 -8.75
C ARG A 196 -9.84 -15.60 -7.29
N ALA A 197 -9.97 -14.45 -6.64
CA ALA A 197 -9.70 -14.27 -5.21
C ALA A 197 -10.64 -15.08 -4.29
N LYS A 198 -11.77 -15.61 -4.78
CA LYS A 198 -12.71 -16.41 -3.96
C LYS A 198 -12.35 -17.90 -3.90
N HIS A 199 -11.53 -18.39 -4.83
CA HIS A 199 -11.36 -19.83 -5.10
C HIS A 199 -9.90 -20.28 -5.11
N THR A 200 -9.01 -19.61 -4.38
CA THR A 200 -7.63 -20.09 -4.19
C THR A 200 -7.63 -21.38 -3.38
N GLN A 201 -7.89 -22.49 -4.08
CA GLN A 201 -7.64 -23.84 -3.61
C GLN A 201 -6.13 -24.03 -3.55
N ARG A 202 -5.65 -24.53 -2.42
CA ARG A 202 -4.27 -24.97 -2.29
C ARG A 202 -4.01 -26.02 -3.38
N PRO A 203 -3.01 -25.85 -4.26
CA PRO A 203 -2.61 -26.97 -5.09
C PRO A 203 -2.23 -28.12 -4.16
N GLU A 204 -2.87 -29.28 -4.32
CA GLU A 204 -2.48 -30.48 -3.59
C GLU A 204 -0.97 -30.63 -3.78
N ARG A 205 -0.21 -30.64 -2.68
CA ARG A 205 1.22 -30.96 -2.78
C ARG A 205 1.28 -32.32 -3.45
N PRO A 206 1.91 -32.48 -4.63
CA PRO A 206 2.05 -33.78 -5.24
C PRO A 206 2.67 -34.69 -4.18
N GLY A 207 1.98 -35.79 -3.89
CA GLY A 207 2.24 -36.65 -2.75
C GLY A 207 3.74 -36.88 -2.61
N GLY A 208 4.29 -36.52 -1.46
CA GLY A 208 5.60 -37.01 -1.08
C GLY A 208 5.51 -38.53 -1.09
N HIS A 209 6.15 -39.15 -2.08
CA HIS A 209 6.41 -40.57 -2.01
C HIS A 209 7.25 -40.81 -0.74
N PRO A 210 6.86 -41.79 0.09
CA PRO A 210 7.49 -42.08 1.38
C PRO A 210 8.97 -42.44 1.25
#